data_AF-A0A432HY70-F1
#
_entry.id   AF-A0A432HY70-F1
#
_cell.length_a   1.000
_cell.length_b   1.000
_cell.length_c   1.000
_cell.angle_alpha   90.00
_cell.angle_beta   90.00
_cell.angle_gamma   90.00
#
_symmetry.space_group_name_H-M   'P 1'
#
loop_
_entity.id
_entity.type
_entity.pdbx_description
1 polymer ?
#
loop_
_entity_poly.entity_id
_entity_poly.type
_entity_poly.pdbx_seq_one_letter_code
_entity_poly.pdbx_strand_id
1 'polypeptide(L)'
;MMTYRNVLRTMAMLLVVVGTAAAQTPEAVQPAHDSLEPGTRTDDLGITIGIPVEHPGRRYPASHEFPTGPEIGERLPAFSLPNQQGRLVDYHADRGDSKSIVVFYRSAVW
;
A
#
# COMPACT_ATOMS: atom_id res chain seq x y z
N MET A 1 -57.16 15.99 -33.85
CA MET A 1 -56.56 17.28 -34.25
C MET A 1 -55.96 17.92 -33.01
N MET A 2 -54.69 17.65 -32.73
CA MET A 2 -53.98 18.14 -31.53
C MET A 2 -53.69 19.63 -31.74
N THR A 3 -54.32 20.51 -30.96
CA THR A 3 -54.11 21.96 -31.06
C THR A 3 -52.65 22.33 -30.77
N TYR A 4 -52.11 23.28 -31.55
CA TYR A 4 -50.73 23.81 -31.52
C TYR A 4 -50.18 24.09 -30.11
N ARG A 5 -51.06 24.50 -29.19
CA ARG A 5 -50.76 24.78 -27.77
C ARG A 5 -50.32 23.54 -26.98
N ASN A 6 -50.81 22.36 -27.34
CA ASN A 6 -50.44 21.11 -26.68
C ASN A 6 -49.08 20.62 -27.18
N VAL A 7 -48.79 20.74 -28.48
CA VAL A 7 -47.49 20.38 -29.07
C VAL A 7 -46.37 21.26 -28.52
N LEU A 8 -46.62 22.57 -28.36
CA LEU A 8 -45.64 23.50 -27.82
C LEU A 8 -45.33 23.22 -26.33
N ARG A 9 -46.34 22.87 -25.53
CA ARG A 9 -46.15 22.46 -24.14
C ARG A 9 -45.38 21.15 -24.04
N THR A 10 -45.67 20.16 -24.88
CA THR A 10 -44.95 18.88 -24.88
C THR A 10 -43.50 19.07 -25.35
N MET A 11 -43.24 19.88 -26.38
CA MET A 11 -41.87 20.22 -26.80
C MET A 11 -41.10 21.00 -25.74
N ALA A 12 -41.73 21.97 -25.07
CA ALA A 12 -41.09 22.71 -23.99
C ALA A 12 -40.73 21.80 -22.80
N MET A 13 -41.60 20.85 -22.45
CA MET A 13 -41.32 19.87 -21.39
C MET A 13 -40.19 18.91 -21.78
N LEU A 14 -40.12 18.48 -23.05
CA LEU A 14 -39.05 17.64 -23.57
C LEU A 14 -37.69 18.37 -23.57
N LEU A 15 -37.68 19.66 -23.96
CA LEU A 15 -36.49 20.51 -23.95
C LEU A 15 -35.93 20.73 -22.54
N VAL A 16 -36.79 20.83 -21.53
CA VAL A 16 -36.36 20.95 -20.12
C VAL A 16 -35.72 19.65 -19.60
N VAL A 17 -36.25 18.48 -19.98
CA VAL A 17 -35.70 17.17 -19.54
C VAL A 17 -34.36 16.85 -20.22
N VAL A 18 -34.16 17.27 -21.47
CA VAL A 18 -32.88 17.06 -22.17
C VAL A 18 -31.77 18.00 -21.64
N GLY A 19 -32.14 19.22 -21.25
CA GLY A 19 -31.19 20.20 -20.69
C GLY A 19 -30.59 19.79 -19.34
N THR A 20 -31.32 19.01 -18.52
CA THR A 20 -30.82 18.57 -17.21
C THR A 20 -29.91 17.33 -17.30
N ALA A 21 -30.13 16.45 -18.27
CA ALA A 21 -29.31 15.24 -18.46
C ALA A 21 -27.92 15.54 -19.06
N ALA A 22 -27.80 16.57 -19.89
CA ALA A 22 -26.53 16.93 -20.56
C ALA A 22 -25.54 17.72 -19.67
N ALA A 23 -25.94 18.10 -18.46
CA ALA A 23 -25.17 18.98 -17.57
C ALA A 23 -24.55 18.27 -16.35
N GLN A 24 -24.58 16.93 -16.29
CA GLN A 24 -23.87 16.19 -15.27
C GLN A 24 -22.42 16.01 -15.71
N THR A 25 -21.61 17.04 -15.52
CA THR A 25 -20.15 16.88 -15.53
C THR A 25 -19.80 15.80 -14.50
N PRO A 26 -19.10 14.72 -14.86
CA PRO A 26 -18.65 13.74 -13.87
C PRO A 26 -17.85 14.50 -12.82
N GLU A 27 -18.37 14.53 -11.59
CA GLU A 27 -17.65 15.11 -10.47
C GLU A 27 -16.32 14.37 -10.37
N ALA A 28 -15.22 15.12 -10.27
CA ALA A 28 -13.90 14.52 -10.17
C ALA A 28 -13.90 13.61 -8.93
N VAL A 29 -13.79 12.30 -9.14
CA VAL A 29 -13.75 11.34 -8.05
C VAL A 29 -12.46 11.56 -7.29
N GLN A 30 -12.58 12.06 -6.05
CA GLN A 30 -11.45 12.18 -5.15
C GLN A 30 -10.84 10.78 -4.94
N PRO A 31 -9.54 10.59 -5.17
CA PRO A 31 -8.91 9.30 -4.92
C PRO A 31 -8.99 8.97 -3.42
N ALA A 32 -9.20 7.69 -3.10
CA ALA A 32 -9.42 7.26 -1.72
C ALA A 32 -8.26 7.60 -0.76
N HIS A 33 -7.03 7.76 -1.28
CA HIS A 33 -5.88 8.14 -0.47
C HIS A 33 -5.86 9.61 -0.02
N ASP A 34 -6.69 10.47 -0.62
CA ASP A 34 -6.88 11.86 -0.16
C ASP A 34 -7.84 11.94 1.03
N SER A 35 -8.67 10.91 1.23
CA SER A 35 -9.63 10.83 2.32
C SER A 35 -9.02 10.11 3.52
N LEU A 36 -8.22 10.85 4.30
CA LEU A 36 -7.55 10.30 5.47
C LEU A 36 -8.48 10.26 6.69
N GLU A 37 -8.46 9.16 7.43
CA GLU A 37 -9.20 9.04 8.70
C GLU A 37 -8.70 10.07 9.74
N PRO A 38 -9.58 10.60 10.60
CA PRO A 38 -9.17 11.50 11.68
C PRO A 38 -8.05 10.93 12.54
N GLY A 39 -7.01 11.73 12.81
CA GLY A 39 -5.84 11.32 13.59
C GLY A 39 -4.70 10.70 12.77
N THR A 40 -4.90 10.50 11.46
CA THR A 40 -3.84 10.17 10.51
C THR A 40 -2.80 11.28 10.45
N ARG A 41 -1.53 10.90 10.51
CA ARG A 41 -0.39 11.82 10.36
C ARG A 41 0.66 11.19 9.45
N THR A 42 1.35 12.03 8.69
CA THR A 42 2.55 11.65 7.95
C THR A 42 3.74 11.76 8.89
N ASP A 43 4.51 10.68 9.02
CA ASP A 43 5.77 10.69 9.79
C ASP A 43 6.96 11.20 8.97
N ASP A 44 8.13 11.24 9.60
CA ASP A 44 9.40 11.63 8.99
C ASP A 44 9.87 10.68 7.88
N LEU A 45 9.34 9.45 7.84
CA LEU A 45 9.55 8.46 6.78
C LEU A 45 8.54 8.60 5.62
N GLY A 46 7.63 9.58 5.67
CA GLY A 46 6.61 9.81 4.66
C GLY A 46 5.41 8.84 4.72
N ILE A 47 5.30 8.05 5.79
CA ILE A 47 4.21 7.07 5.96
C ILE A 47 3.01 7.75 6.61
N THR A 48 1.86 7.70 5.94
CA THR A 48 0.62 8.35 6.36
C THR A 48 -0.34 7.32 6.94
N ILE A 49 -0.48 7.27 8.27
CA ILE A 49 -1.34 6.30 8.98
C ILE A 49 -1.84 6.85 10.33
N GLY A 50 -3.01 6.39 10.79
CA GLY A 50 -3.62 6.74 12.09
C GLY A 50 -2.94 6.13 13.32
N ILE A 51 -1.81 5.43 13.15
CA ILE A 51 -1.08 4.79 14.23
C ILE A 51 0.14 5.66 14.60
N PRO A 52 0.27 6.15 15.85
CA PRO A 52 1.42 6.94 16.31
C PRO A 52 2.76 6.22 16.10
N VAL A 53 3.84 6.93 15.77
CA VAL A 53 5.19 6.34 15.50
C VAL A 53 5.72 5.53 16.69
N GLU A 54 5.33 5.92 17.89
CA GLU A 54 5.68 5.33 19.17
C GLU A 54 4.96 3.99 19.42
N HIS A 55 3.92 3.69 18.62
CA HIS A 55 3.13 2.49 18.78
C HIS A 55 3.94 1.25 18.35
N PRO A 56 3.96 0.16 19.14
CA PRO A 56 4.79 -1.04 18.86
C PRO A 56 4.41 -1.79 17.57
N GLY A 57 3.26 -1.45 16.97
CA GLY A 57 2.84 -1.92 15.64
C GLY A 57 3.50 -1.18 14.47
N ARG A 58 4.08 0.00 14.70
CA ARG A 58 4.85 0.78 13.73
C ARG A 58 6.29 0.27 13.75
N ARG A 59 6.48 -0.99 13.35
CA ARG A 59 7.80 -1.66 13.29
C ARG A 59 8.55 -1.34 12.00
N TYR A 60 8.56 -0.08 11.60
CA TYR A 60 9.54 0.38 10.63
C TYR A 60 10.80 0.79 11.39
N PRO A 61 11.99 0.67 10.79
CA PRO A 61 13.22 1.16 11.42
C PRO A 61 13.03 2.60 11.90
N ALA A 62 13.33 2.88 13.16
CA ALA A 62 13.14 4.20 13.77
C ALA A 62 14.14 5.25 13.24
N SER A 63 15.00 4.88 12.29
CA SER A 63 16.05 5.69 11.72
C SER A 63 16.24 5.38 10.24
N HIS A 64 16.72 6.39 9.52
CA HIS A 64 17.14 6.27 8.13
C HIS A 64 18.39 5.37 7.97
N GLU A 65 19.16 5.21 9.05
CA GLU A 65 20.24 4.22 9.13
C GLU A 65 19.67 2.87 9.52
N PHE A 66 19.40 2.03 8.52
CA PHE A 66 18.97 0.65 8.72
C PHE A 66 19.78 -0.29 7.80
N PRO A 67 20.83 -0.95 8.31
CA PRO A 67 21.62 -1.85 7.48
C PRO A 67 20.77 -3.04 7.02
N THR A 68 20.60 -3.18 5.71
CA THR A 68 19.77 -4.23 5.09
C THR A 68 20.54 -5.53 4.85
N GLY A 69 21.79 -5.61 5.31
CA GLY A 69 22.71 -6.71 5.08
C GLY A 69 23.98 -6.26 4.36
N PRO A 70 24.88 -7.20 4.02
CA PRO A 70 26.09 -6.92 3.26
C PRO A 70 25.77 -6.43 1.85
N GLU A 71 26.67 -5.61 1.30
CA GLU A 71 26.61 -5.18 -0.10
C GLU A 71 26.91 -6.34 -1.07
N ILE A 72 26.60 -6.15 -2.35
CA ILE A 72 26.96 -7.12 -3.38
C ILE A 72 28.48 -7.29 -3.43
N GLY A 73 28.94 -8.54 -3.27
CA GLY A 73 30.36 -8.88 -3.22
C GLY A 73 30.94 -8.88 -1.82
N GLU A 74 30.24 -8.32 -0.82
CA GLU A 74 30.65 -8.43 0.57
C GLU A 74 30.31 -9.80 1.15
N ARG A 75 31.11 -10.21 2.13
CA ARG A 75 30.94 -11.50 2.78
C ARG A 75 29.80 -11.42 3.80
N LEU A 76 28.87 -12.37 3.70
CA LEU A 76 27.85 -12.56 4.74
C LEU A 76 28.50 -12.83 6.11
N PRO A 77 27.98 -12.28 7.22
CA PRO A 77 28.51 -12.54 8.55
C PRO A 77 28.52 -14.03 8.87
N ALA A 78 29.50 -14.45 9.67
CA ALA A 78 29.56 -15.82 10.16
C ALA A 78 28.45 -16.06 11.18
N PHE A 79 27.73 -17.18 11.05
CA PHE A 79 26.74 -17.62 12.01
C PHE A 79 26.67 -19.14 12.06
N SER A 80 26.30 -19.64 13.25
CA SER A 80 25.99 -21.05 13.47
C SER A 80 24.69 -21.17 14.23
N LEU A 81 23.71 -21.87 13.64
CA LEU A 81 22.36 -21.98 14.19
C LEU A 81 21.86 -23.44 14.10
N PRO A 82 21.00 -23.88 15.04
CA PRO A 82 20.38 -25.19 14.92
C PRO A 82 19.38 -25.21 13.77
N ASN A 83 19.39 -26.30 13.00
CA ASN A 83 18.37 -26.58 12.01
C ASN A 83 17.10 -27.16 12.68
N GLN A 84 16.11 -27.54 11.87
CA GLN A 84 14.83 -28.06 12.34
C GLN A 84 14.90 -29.44 13.04
N GLN A 85 16.03 -30.15 12.93
CA GLN A 85 16.32 -31.37 13.69
C GLN A 85 17.23 -31.12 14.91
N GLY A 86 17.56 -29.86 15.22
CA GLY A 86 18.47 -29.50 16.29
C GLY A 86 19.95 -29.70 15.96
N ARG A 87 20.30 -30.07 14.72
CA ARG A 87 21.70 -30.15 14.29
C ARG A 87 22.25 -28.74 14.13
N LEU A 88 23.40 -28.47 14.76
CA LEU A 88 24.11 -27.21 14.54
C LEU A 88 24.64 -27.14 13.11
N VAL A 89 24.35 -26.05 12.41
CA VAL A 89 24.86 -25.74 11.07
C VAL A 89 25.78 -24.53 11.21
N ASP A 90 27.04 -24.67 10.79
CA ASP A 90 27.94 -23.53 10.58
C ASP A 90 27.81 -23.12 9.12
N TYR A 91 27.27 -21.93 8.87
CA TYR A 91 26.92 -21.53 7.52
C TYR A 91 28.08 -21.59 6.52
N HIS A 92 29.29 -21.17 6.94
CA HIS A 92 30.43 -21.12 6.03
C HIS A 92 31.06 -22.50 5.83
N ALA A 93 31.14 -23.32 6.88
CA ALA A 93 31.67 -24.66 6.78
C ALA A 93 30.72 -25.60 6.00
N ASP A 94 29.43 -25.61 6.35
CA ASP A 94 28.45 -26.50 5.72
C ASP A 94 28.18 -26.15 4.24
N ARG A 95 28.23 -24.85 3.85
CA ARG A 95 28.07 -24.48 2.43
C ARG A 95 29.28 -24.87 1.57
N GLY A 96 30.47 -24.94 2.17
CA GLY A 96 31.74 -25.13 1.45
C GLY A 96 31.88 -24.18 0.26
N ASP A 97 32.15 -24.73 -0.92
CA ASP A 97 32.28 -23.97 -2.17
C ASP A 97 30.98 -23.84 -2.96
N SER A 98 29.85 -24.30 -2.40
CA SER A 98 28.56 -24.26 -3.08
C SER A 98 27.90 -22.88 -2.99
N LYS A 99 27.08 -22.56 -4.01
CA LYS A 99 26.17 -21.42 -3.96
C LYS A 99 25.05 -21.69 -2.94
N SER A 100 24.61 -20.65 -2.25
CA SER A 100 23.58 -20.73 -1.22
C SER A 100 22.61 -19.55 -1.32
N ILE A 101 21.41 -19.74 -0.75
CA ILE A 101 20.40 -18.70 -0.58
C ILE A 101 20.11 -18.61 0.91
N VAL A 102 20.07 -17.39 1.45
CA VAL A 102 19.67 -17.12 2.84
C VAL A 102 18.37 -16.34 2.83
N VAL A 103 17.37 -16.85 3.54
CA VAL A 103 16.04 -16.24 3.63
C VAL A 103 15.75 -15.93 5.09
N PHE A 104 15.59 -14.65 5.41
CA PHE A 104 15.06 -14.21 6.69
C PHE A 104 13.54 -14.18 6.60
N TYR A 105 12.86 -14.97 7.41
CA TYR A 105 11.41 -14.97 7.48
C TYR A 105 10.95 -14.97 8.94
N ARG A 106 9.72 -14.50 9.16
CA ARG A 106 9.01 -14.64 10.42
C ARG A 106 7.60 -15.12 10.14
N SER A 107 7.04 -15.88 11.07
CA SER A 107 5.60 -16.12 11.06
C SER A 107 4.86 -14.81 11.39
N ALA A 108 3.71 -14.60 10.77
CA ALA A 108 2.78 -13.56 11.16
C ALA A 108 1.47 -14.23 11.58
N VAL A 109 0.99 -13.91 12.77
CA VAL A 109 -0.40 -14.16 13.16
C VAL A 109 -1.15 -12.88 12.81
N TRP A 110 -2.16 -13.01 11.95
CA TRP A 110 -3.04 -11.92 11.53
C TRP A 110 -4.25 -11.84 12.45
#